data_AF-A0A351MKK0-F1
#
_entry.id   AF-A0A351MKK0-F1
#
_cell.length_a   1.000
_cell.length_b   1.000
_cell.length_c   1.000
_cell.angle_alpha   90.00
_cell.angle_beta   90.00
_cell.angle_gamma   90.00
#
_symmetry.space_group_name_H-M   'P 1'
#
loop_
_entity.id
_entity.type
_entity.pdbx_description
1 polymer ?
#
loop_
_entity_poly.entity_id
_entity_poly.type
_entity_poly.pdbx_seq_one_letter_code
_entity_poly.pdbx_strand_id
1 'polypeptide(L)'
;MADECRKRKAWSWRAFISTSTLILMILVGLSGLQMHIYGGGAALGLTHGEMKHLHLQLSWFLAFFAGYHLVLNWKPLVSYVVRRGSGPKLRVEALVAVVVAVVVCWVSVAHALTSPPPRAAAPQAGPVSVAQRAPGR
;
A
#
# COMPACT_ATOMS: atom_id res chain seq x y z
N MET A 1 -52.25 -9.07 4.63
CA MET A 1 -51.48 -7.84 4.88
C MET A 1 -50.86 -7.86 6.27
N ALA A 2 -50.06 -8.89 6.56
CA ALA A 2 -49.34 -9.03 7.81
C ALA A 2 -48.00 -9.71 7.47
N ASP A 3 -46.93 -9.16 8.03
CA ASP A 3 -45.63 -9.82 8.25
C ASP A 3 -44.63 -9.92 7.09
N GLU A 4 -44.58 -8.92 6.21
CA GLU A 4 -43.31 -8.53 5.57
C GLU A 4 -42.48 -7.68 6.58
N CYS A 5 -42.15 -8.26 7.74
CA CYS A 5 -41.20 -7.70 8.68
C CYS A 5 -39.82 -7.77 8.03
N ARG A 6 -39.53 -6.77 7.20
CA ARG A 6 -38.28 -6.56 6.47
C ARG A 6 -37.13 -6.62 7.47
N LYS A 7 -36.54 -7.81 7.66
CA LYS A 7 -35.31 -8.03 8.45
C LYS A 7 -34.27 -7.06 7.91
N ARG A 8 -34.09 -5.94 8.61
CA ARG A 8 -33.01 -4.99 8.28
C ARG A 8 -31.73 -5.77 8.41
N LYS A 9 -31.04 -5.95 7.28
CA LYS A 9 -29.79 -6.69 7.21
C LYS A 9 -28.83 -5.99 8.17
N ALA A 10 -28.55 -6.61 9.31
CA ALA A 10 -27.64 -6.05 10.30
C ALA A 10 -26.32 -5.75 9.61
N TRP A 11 -25.78 -4.57 9.86
CA TRP A 11 -24.53 -4.10 9.28
C TRP A 11 -23.43 -5.16 9.48
N SER A 12 -22.95 -5.74 8.38
CA SER A 12 -21.94 -6.78 8.43
C SER A 12 -20.54 -6.16 8.48
N TRP A 13 -20.01 -5.97 9.69
CA TRP A 13 -18.66 -5.43 9.92
C TRP A 13 -17.58 -6.14 9.09
N ARG A 14 -17.70 -7.46 8.91
CA ARG A 14 -16.79 -8.26 8.07
C ARG A 14 -16.75 -7.79 6.62
N ALA A 15 -17.92 -7.52 6.03
CA ALA A 15 -18.01 -7.07 4.65
C ALA A 15 -17.42 -5.66 4.50
N PHE A 16 -17.64 -4.79 5.49
CA PHE A 16 -17.02 -3.46 5.53
C PHE A 16 -15.49 -3.55 5.47
N ILE A 17 -14.86 -4.33 6.36
CA ILE A 17 -13.40 -4.49 6.38
C ILE A 17 -12.87 -5.06 5.06
N SER A 18 -13.55 -6.06 4.47
CA SER A 18 -13.16 -6.63 3.18
C SER A 18 -13.23 -5.61 2.05
N THR A 19 -14.33 -4.86 1.96
CA THR A 19 -14.52 -3.82 0.93
C THR A 19 -13.52 -2.68 1.12
N SER A 20 -13.28 -2.22 2.35
CA SER A 20 -12.27 -1.21 2.66
C SER A 20 -10.87 -1.66 2.25
N THR A 21 -10.49 -2.92 2.52
CA THR A 21 -9.18 -3.46 2.13
C THR A 21 -9.02 -3.48 0.60
N LEU A 22 -10.06 -3.89 -0.14
CA LEU A 22 -10.05 -3.89 -1.60
C LEU A 22 -9.90 -2.48 -2.17
N ILE A 23 -10.69 -1.52 -1.67
CA ILE A 23 -10.63 -0.12 -2.11
C ILE A 23 -9.25 0.47 -1.81
N LEU A 24 -8.72 0.27 -0.61
CA LEU A 24 -7.39 0.76 -0.23
C LEU A 24 -6.29 0.15 -1.12
N MET A 25 -6.38 -1.14 -1.46
CA MET A 25 -5.42 -1.78 -2.36
C MET A 25 -5.42 -1.13 -3.75
N ILE A 26 -6.61 -0.81 -4.28
CA ILE A 26 -6.75 -0.09 -5.55
C ILE A 26 -6.14 1.32 -5.44
N LEU A 27 -6.46 2.08 -4.39
CA LEU A 27 -5.95 3.44 -4.20
C LEU A 27 -4.42 3.48 -4.03
N VAL A 28 -3.84 2.55 -3.27
CA VAL A 28 -2.39 2.40 -3.13
C VAL A 28 -1.76 2.02 -4.48
N GLY A 29 -2.37 1.09 -5.22
CA GLY A 29 -1.90 0.72 -6.56
C GLY A 29 -1.91 1.90 -7.55
N LEU A 30 -3.00 2.65 -7.60
CA LEU A 30 -3.14 3.82 -8.47
C LEU A 30 -2.16 4.94 -8.10
N SER A 31 -2.00 5.25 -6.80
CA SER A 31 -1.03 6.26 -6.36
C SER A 31 0.42 5.84 -6.62
N GLY A 32 0.75 4.55 -6.49
CA GLY A 32 2.06 4.01 -6.86
C GLY A 32 2.32 4.11 -8.37
N LEU A 33 1.34 3.72 -9.19
CA LEU A 33 1.40 3.84 -10.65
C LEU A 33 1.55 5.30 -11.09
N GLN A 34 0.79 6.20 -10.48
CA GLN A 34 0.88 7.64 -10.75
C GLN A 34 2.29 8.16 -10.44
N MET A 35 2.88 7.83 -9.29
CA MET A 35 4.25 8.24 -8.99
C MET A 35 5.27 7.71 -10.01
N HIS A 36 5.05 6.50 -10.53
CA HIS A 36 5.92 5.90 -11.54
C HIS A 36 5.81 6.60 -12.91
N ILE A 37 4.59 6.89 -13.37
CA ILE A 37 4.35 7.52 -14.68
C ILE A 37 4.85 8.97 -14.70
N TYR A 38 4.61 9.73 -13.64
CA TYR A 38 4.90 11.17 -13.64
C TYR A 38 6.35 11.53 -13.26
N GLY A 39 7.19 10.56 -12.89
CA GLY A 39 8.65 10.72 -12.85
C GLY A 39 9.19 11.90 -12.02
N GLY A 40 8.44 12.39 -11.03
CA GLY A 40 8.79 13.57 -10.22
C GLY A 40 8.04 14.87 -10.58
N GLY A 41 7.28 14.88 -11.67
CA GLY A 41 6.38 15.98 -12.04
C GLY A 41 5.16 16.08 -11.12
N ALA A 42 4.49 17.24 -11.16
CA ALA A 42 3.22 17.44 -10.45
C ALA A 42 2.12 16.65 -11.16
N ALA A 43 1.44 15.78 -10.42
CA ALA A 43 0.34 14.98 -10.94
C ALA A 43 -0.95 15.40 -10.24
N LEU A 44 -1.97 15.79 -11.02
CA LEU A 44 -3.22 16.36 -10.49
C LEU A 44 -3.04 17.62 -9.63
N GLY A 45 -1.98 18.40 -9.89
CA GLY A 45 -1.64 19.60 -9.12
C GLY A 45 -0.95 19.31 -7.78
N LEU A 46 -0.75 18.05 -7.41
CA LEU A 46 0.01 17.65 -6.23
C LEU A 46 1.48 17.51 -6.57
N THR A 47 2.35 18.00 -5.69
CA THR A 47 3.79 17.80 -5.79
C THR A 47 4.14 16.33 -5.57
N HIS A 48 5.30 15.89 -6.07
CA HIS A 48 5.78 14.53 -5.86
C HIS A 48 5.91 14.17 -4.36
N GLY A 49 6.29 15.15 -3.53
CA GLY A 49 6.38 14.98 -2.07
C GLY A 49 5.02 14.71 -1.42
N GLU A 50 3.99 15.46 -1.81
CA GLU A 50 2.62 15.27 -1.30
C GLU A 50 2.03 13.93 -1.76
N MET A 51 2.26 13.55 -3.02
CA MET A 51 1.85 12.24 -3.53
C MET A 51 2.51 11.09 -2.79
N LYS A 52 3.82 11.20 -2.49
CA LYS A 52 4.54 10.21 -1.67
C LYS A 52 3.96 10.14 -0.26
N HIS A 53 3.64 11.28 0.34
CA HIS A 53 3.04 11.32 1.67
C HIS A 53 1.66 10.66 1.69
N LEU A 54 0.80 10.98 0.71
CA LEU A 54 -0.52 10.36 0.55
C LEU A 54 -0.41 8.85 0.34
N HIS A 55 0.49 8.40 -0.54
CA HIS A 55 0.71 6.98 -0.80
C HIS A 55 1.11 6.25 0.50
N LEU A 56 2.06 6.80 1.27
CA LEU A 56 2.47 6.22 2.54
C LEU A 56 1.34 6.16 3.57
N GLN A 57 0.52 7.22 3.69
CA GLN A 57 -0.65 7.20 4.57
C GLN A 57 -1.64 6.11 4.16
N LEU A 58 -1.95 6.00 2.87
CA LEU A 58 -2.83 4.94 2.34
C LEU A 58 -2.24 3.55 2.59
N SER A 59 -0.92 3.36 2.46
CA SER A 59 -0.25 2.10 2.76
C SER A 59 -0.38 1.71 4.23
N TRP A 60 -0.27 2.67 5.17
CA TRP A 60 -0.48 2.40 6.60
C TRP A 60 -1.91 1.96 6.90
N PHE A 61 -2.91 2.65 6.34
CA PHE A 61 -4.30 2.23 6.48
C PHE A 61 -4.54 0.86 5.86
N LEU A 62 -3.98 0.60 4.67
CA LEU A 62 -4.08 -0.72 4.03
C LEU A 62 -3.47 -1.81 4.92
N ALA A 63 -2.29 -1.59 5.49
CA ALA A 63 -1.64 -2.54 6.40
C ALA A 63 -2.50 -2.82 7.63
N PHE A 64 -3.09 -1.79 8.24
CA PHE A 64 -3.99 -1.94 9.38
C PHE A 64 -5.25 -2.75 9.03
N PHE A 65 -5.96 -2.37 7.95
CA PHE A 65 -7.18 -3.06 7.52
C PHE A 65 -6.88 -4.48 7.05
N ALA A 66 -5.78 -4.72 6.34
CA ALA A 66 -5.36 -6.05 5.91
C ALA A 66 -5.02 -6.95 7.11
N GLY A 67 -4.31 -6.42 8.11
CA GLY A 67 -4.03 -7.14 9.36
C GLY A 67 -5.31 -7.51 10.10
N TYR A 68 -6.23 -6.57 10.25
CA TYR A 68 -7.53 -6.83 10.88
C TYR A 68 -8.38 -7.81 10.05
N HIS A 69 -8.37 -7.69 8.74
CA HIS A 69 -9.02 -8.62 7.81
C HIS A 69 -8.47 -10.03 7.97
N LEU A 70 -7.16 -10.19 8.12
CA LEU A 70 -6.51 -11.47 8.37
C LEU A 70 -6.95 -12.08 9.70
N VAL A 71 -7.01 -11.29 10.78
CA VAL A 71 -7.48 -11.75 12.10
C VAL A 71 -8.93 -12.25 12.04
N LEU A 72 -9.83 -11.48 11.39
CA LEU A 72 -11.25 -11.86 11.26
C LEU A 72 -11.47 -13.13 10.42
N ASN A 73 -10.56 -13.39 9.47
CA ASN A 73 -10.62 -14.53 8.58
C ASN A 73 -9.64 -15.65 8.95
N TRP A 74 -8.90 -15.52 10.05
CA TRP A 74 -7.91 -16.51 10.49
C TRP A 74 -8.54 -17.87 10.74
N LYS A 75 -9.67 -17.92 11.46
CA LYS A 75 -10.41 -19.16 11.73
C LYS A 75 -10.88 -19.86 10.44
N PRO A 76 -11.60 -19.19 9.51
CA PRO A 76 -11.93 -19.77 8.21
C PRO A 76 -10.71 -20.21 7.41
N LEU A 77 -9.64 -19.43 7.40
CA LEU A 77 -8.40 -19.74 6.68
C LEU A 77 -7.76 -21.02 7.22
N VAL A 78 -7.58 -21.12 8.53
CA VAL A 78 -7.03 -22.33 9.18
C VAL A 78 -7.96 -23.52 8.95
N SER A 79 -9.27 -23.36 9.14
CA SER A 79 -10.24 -24.44 8.88
C SER A 79 -10.17 -24.93 7.43
N TYR A 80 -10.06 -24.00 6.47
CA TYR A 80 -9.91 -24.33 5.06
C TYR A 80 -8.61 -25.07 4.77
N VAL A 81 -7.48 -24.59 5.30
CA VAL A 81 -6.17 -25.25 5.15
C VAL A 81 -6.18 -26.63 5.79
N VAL A 82 -6.79 -26.79 6.97
CA VAL A 82 -6.88 -28.08 7.67
C VAL A 82 -7.81 -29.06 6.94
N ARG A 83 -8.96 -28.59 6.43
CA ARG A 83 -9.96 -29.45 5.77
C ARG A 83 -9.62 -29.80 4.32
N ARG A 84 -9.09 -28.85 3.54
CA ARG A 84 -8.71 -29.06 2.13
C ARG A 84 -7.25 -29.46 1.97
N GLY A 85 -6.39 -29.21 2.96
CA GLY A 85 -4.98 -29.63 3.01
C GLY A 85 -4.78 -30.98 3.70
N SER A 86 -5.61 -31.97 3.37
CA SER A 86 -5.49 -33.36 3.84
C SER A 86 -4.31 -34.11 3.20
N GLY A 87 -3.63 -33.53 2.20
CA GLY A 87 -2.37 -34.05 1.66
C GLY A 87 -1.13 -33.34 2.25
N PRO A 88 -0.06 -34.07 2.62
CA PRO A 88 1.18 -33.47 3.14
C PRO A 88 1.81 -32.46 2.17
N LYS A 89 1.64 -32.67 0.86
CA LYS A 89 2.16 -31.79 -0.19
C LYS A 89 1.59 -30.36 -0.12
N LEU A 90 0.27 -30.22 0.10
CA LEU A 90 -0.39 -28.91 0.17
C LEU A 90 0.05 -28.09 1.40
N ARG A 91 0.38 -28.78 2.50
CA ARG A 91 0.90 -28.14 3.72
C ARG A 91 2.31 -27.59 3.52
N VAL A 92 3.15 -28.33 2.80
CA VAL A 92 4.50 -27.87 2.43
C VAL A 92 4.42 -26.67 1.50
N GLU A 93 3.57 -26.70 0.47
CA GLU A 93 3.39 -25.56 -0.44
C GLU A 93 2.92 -24.29 0.29
N ALA A 94 1.96 -24.41 1.20
CA ALA A 94 1.51 -23.28 2.02
C ALA A 94 2.61 -22.76 2.95
N LEU A 95 3.37 -23.65 3.59
CA LEU A 95 4.49 -23.27 4.45
C LEU A 95 5.59 -22.57 3.64
N VAL A 96 5.94 -23.10 2.47
CA VAL A 96 6.91 -22.50 1.56
C VAL A 96 6.44 -21.12 1.11
N ALA A 97 5.16 -20.95 0.76
CA ALA A 97 4.62 -19.64 0.41
C ALA A 97 4.75 -18.62 1.55
N VAL A 98 4.46 -19.03 2.79
CA VAL A 98 4.65 -18.18 3.98
C VAL A 98 6.12 -17.83 4.18
N VAL A 99 7.01 -18.82 4.09
CA VAL A 99 8.46 -18.60 4.25
C VAL A 99 8.99 -17.65 3.18
N VAL A 100 8.62 -17.86 1.91
CA VAL A 100 9.02 -16.97 0.81
C VAL A 100 8.50 -15.55 1.05
N ALA A 101 7.23 -15.40 1.46
CA ALA A 101 6.67 -14.08 1.76
C ALA A 101 7.42 -13.38 2.90
N VAL A 102 7.75 -14.10 3.99
CA VAL A 102 8.54 -13.58 5.11
C VAL A 102 9.94 -13.18 4.67
N VAL A 103 10.63 -14.02 3.89
CA VAL A 103 11.99 -13.75 3.39
C VAL A 103 11.98 -12.52 2.49
N VAL A 104 11.06 -12.42 1.53
CA VAL A 104 10.95 -11.26 0.64
C VAL A 104 10.70 -9.98 1.44
N CYS A 105 9.80 -10.04 2.43
CA CYS A 105 9.50 -8.90 3.29
C CYS A 105 10.74 -8.48 4.11
N TRP A 106 11.42 -9.45 4.72
CA TRP A 106 12.64 -9.22 5.51
C TRP A 106 13.77 -8.64 4.67
N VAL A 107 14.04 -9.21 3.49
CA VAL A 107 15.06 -8.70 2.55
C VAL A 107 14.73 -7.28 2.12
N SER A 108 13.45 -6.98 1.85
CA SER A 108 13.03 -5.62 1.45
C SER A 108 13.27 -4.61 2.57
N VAL A 109 12.94 -4.96 3.82
CA VAL A 109 13.19 -4.09 4.99
C VAL A 109 14.68 -3.93 5.23
N ALA A 110 15.46 -5.02 5.22
CA ALA A 110 16.91 -4.97 5.40
C ALA A 110 17.60 -4.13 4.32
N HIS A 111 17.16 -4.25 3.06
CA HIS A 111 17.64 -3.42 1.97
C HIS A 111 17.31 -1.94 2.19
N ALA A 112 16.10 -1.62 2.63
CA ALA A 112 15.70 -0.24 2.95
C ALA A 112 16.51 0.36 4.11
N LEU A 113 16.91 -0.44 5.09
CA LEU A 113 17.73 0.01 6.24
C LEU A 113 19.22 0.18 5.91
N THR A 114 19.72 -0.52 4.89
CA THR A 114 21.13 -0.50 4.49
C THR A 114 21.41 0.39 3.28
N SER A 115 20.36 0.79 2.55
CA SER A 115 20.52 1.73 1.45
C SER A 115 20.85 3.12 2.02
N PRO A 116 21.88 3.80 1.49
CA PRO A 116 22.22 5.15 1.93
C PRO A 116 20.99 6.05 1.74
N PRO A 117 20.75 7.01 2.65
CA PRO A 117 19.63 7.92 2.50
C PRO A 117 19.70 8.58 1.12
N PRO A 118 18.57 8.81 0.44
CA PRO A 118 18.57 9.54 -0.82
C PRO A 118 19.36 10.82 -0.60
N ARG A 119 20.48 11.00 -1.31
CA ARG A 119 21.25 12.25 -1.23
C ARG A 119 20.23 13.36 -1.40
N ALA A 120 20.09 14.21 -0.37
CA ALA A 120 19.28 15.41 -0.49
C ALA A 120 19.70 16.06 -1.79
N ALA A 121 18.75 16.20 -2.74
CA ALA A 121 19.05 16.78 -4.03
C ALA A 121 19.80 18.08 -3.74
N ALA A 122 21.07 18.15 -4.17
CA ALA A 122 21.85 19.36 -4.01
C ALA A 122 20.97 20.49 -4.55
N PRO A 123 20.83 21.62 -3.82
CA PRO A 123 19.99 22.72 -4.27
C PRO A 123 20.41 22.99 -5.71
N GLN A 124 19.48 22.75 -6.64
CA GLN A 124 19.75 23.02 -8.05
C GLN A 124 20.17 24.48 -8.06
N ALA A 125 21.45 24.73 -8.32
CA ALA A 125 21.98 26.07 -8.42
C ALA A 125 21.15 26.72 -9.51
N GLY A 126 20.18 27.55 -9.09
CA GLY A 126 19.34 28.30 -10.00
C GLY A 126 20.27 29.04 -10.96
N PRO A 127 19.84 29.28 -12.22
CA PRO A 127 20.65 29.97 -13.18
C PRO A 127 21.15 31.25 -12.54
N VAL A 128 22.48 31.37 -12.40
CA VAL A 128 23.14 32.58 -11.94
C VAL A 128 22.57 33.68 -12.81
N SER A 129 21.72 34.52 -12.22
CA SER A 129 21.16 35.67 -12.90
C SER A 129 22.36 36.59 -13.10
N VAL A 130 23.00 36.47 -14.25
CA VAL A 130 24.02 37.40 -14.72
C VAL A 130 23.29 38.72 -14.85
N ALA A 131 23.30 39.50 -13.77
CA ALA A 131 22.80 40.85 -13.73
C ALA A 131 23.52 41.60 -14.85
N GLN A 132 22.78 41.88 -15.93
CA GLN A 132 23.21 42.75 -17.01
C GLN A 132 23.63 44.07 -16.39
N ARG A 133 24.94 44.28 -16.35
CA ARG A 133 25.57 45.54 -16.02
C ARG A 133 25.16 46.54 -17.11
N ALA A 134 24.25 47.45 -16.78
CA ALA A 134 23.92 48.55 -17.68
C ALA A 134 25.19 49.39 -17.94
N PRO A 135 25.56 49.67 -19.19
CA PRO A 135 26.61 50.64 -19.46
C PRO A 135 26.04 52.04 -19.21
N GLY A 136 26.50 52.69 -18.15
CA GLY A 136 26.32 54.13 -18.02
C GLY A 136 27.16 54.84 -19.06
N ARG A 137 26.50 55.57 -19.97
CA ARG A 137 26.88 56.88 -20.51
C ARG A 137 25.78 57.42 -21.40
#